data_AF-A0A7K3DRN2-F1
#
_entry.id   AF-A0A7K3DRN2-F1
#
_cell.length_a   1.000
_cell.length_b   1.000
_cell.length_c   1.000
_cell.angle_alpha   90.00
_cell.angle_beta   90.00
_cell.angle_gamma   90.00
#
_symmetry.space_group_name_H-M   'P 1'
#
loop_
_entity.id
_entity.type
_entity.pdbx_description
1 polymer ?
#
loop_
_entity_poly.entity_id
_entity_poly.type
_entity_poly.pdbx_seq_one_letter_code
_entity_poly.pdbx_strand_id
1 'polypeptide(L)'
;QGLLKGHEEEAYRALKNNADGVPPTDSAPVGREANKEYLADGFAPYVKDRPHAKPGDSDYDHGASATLEYALSDAMLGQMAEELGHDADAKRYTERAQNYRKIFDSSTGFFRARDASGAFTGPADPAQSEGFHEGTSWQYQWLVPQDLPGMVGLIGGTDLANQRLDSFFAYDQLVKDPAKTAREVWVNGPYDYYNADKYNPQNEPDLIAPYTYLSTGQPWKTTDVVHAALTLFTDTPTGMTGNDDLGTMSAWNVLSSIGIFPVQPGTDTWGLSTPVFERVDLTLDRKYYPKGKLTVRAEGTSDTARYIQSARTDRTALDRTYLTTGDLRGLRNLSFTVGEQPSAWGTGADAAPPALR
;
A
#
# COMPACT_ATOMS: atom_id res chain seq x y z
N GLN A 1 -18.01 -7.96 1.23
CA GLN A 1 -17.65 -9.41 1.20
C GLN A 1 -18.53 -10.32 2.09
N GLY A 2 -19.39 -9.77 2.95
CA GLY A 2 -20.33 -10.56 3.78
C GLY A 2 -19.73 -11.15 5.07
N LEU A 3 -18.47 -10.80 5.40
CA LEU A 3 -17.84 -11.19 6.66
C LEU A 3 -18.51 -10.55 7.88
N LEU A 4 -19.04 -9.34 7.70
CA LEU A 4 -19.78 -8.59 8.72
C LEU A 4 -21.30 -8.74 8.59
N LYS A 5 -21.80 -9.76 7.88
CA LYS A 5 -23.23 -9.88 7.58
C LYS A 5 -24.09 -9.85 8.86
N GLY A 6 -24.95 -8.84 8.99
CA GLY A 6 -25.82 -8.61 10.15
C GLY A 6 -25.20 -7.76 11.27
N HIS A 7 -23.93 -7.37 11.14
CA HIS A 7 -23.17 -6.57 12.10
C HIS A 7 -22.57 -5.31 11.46
N GLU A 8 -22.94 -4.98 10.22
CA GLU A 8 -22.33 -3.88 9.47
C GLU A 8 -22.52 -2.53 10.18
N GLU A 9 -23.74 -2.24 10.64
CA GLU A 9 -24.06 -1.01 11.40
C GLU A 9 -23.41 -0.96 12.80
N GLU A 10 -23.17 -2.13 13.41
CA GLU A 10 -22.46 -2.21 14.69
C GLU A 10 -20.98 -1.87 14.51
N ALA A 11 -20.34 -2.51 13.52
CA ALA A 11 -18.96 -2.24 13.15
C ALA A 11 -18.78 -0.77 12.71
N TYR A 12 -19.68 -0.27 11.88
CA TYR A 12 -19.66 1.12 11.41
C TYR A 12 -19.70 2.12 12.57
N ARG A 13 -20.62 1.96 13.53
CA ARG A 13 -20.70 2.85 14.70
C ARG A 13 -19.44 2.81 15.56
N ALA A 14 -18.82 1.65 15.73
CA ALA A 14 -17.57 1.52 16.47
C ALA A 14 -16.41 2.24 15.77
N LEU A 15 -16.27 2.03 14.45
CA LEU A 15 -15.24 2.69 13.64
C LEU A 15 -15.45 4.21 13.59
N LYS A 16 -16.69 4.66 13.39
CA LYS A 16 -17.08 6.07 13.43
C LYS A 16 -16.73 6.71 14.78
N ASN A 17 -16.99 6.02 15.89
CA ASN A 17 -16.64 6.54 17.21
C ASN A 17 -15.12 6.74 17.38
N ASN A 18 -14.30 5.84 16.82
CA ASN A 18 -12.85 6.01 16.82
C ASN A 18 -12.39 7.13 15.87
N ALA A 19 -12.98 7.25 14.68
CA ALA A 19 -12.59 8.24 13.68
C ALA A 19 -13.01 9.68 14.05
N ASP A 20 -14.16 9.86 14.70
CA ASP A 20 -14.69 11.17 15.08
C ASP A 20 -14.40 11.58 16.53
N GLY A 21 -13.96 10.63 17.36
CA GLY A 21 -13.80 10.82 18.80
C GLY A 21 -12.34 10.82 19.24
N VAL A 22 -12.14 11.21 20.50
CA VAL A 22 -10.89 10.96 21.23
C VAL A 22 -11.24 9.98 22.35
N PRO A 23 -10.52 8.85 22.49
CA PRO A 23 -10.78 7.93 23.58
C PRO A 23 -10.68 8.62 24.95
N PRO A 24 -11.52 8.22 25.93
CA PRO A 24 -11.36 8.67 27.31
C PRO A 24 -9.93 8.45 27.82
N THR A 25 -9.47 9.31 28.74
CA THR A 25 -8.09 9.24 29.26
C THR A 25 -7.79 7.92 29.98
N ASP A 26 -8.82 7.28 30.54
CA ASP A 26 -8.76 5.98 31.22
C ASP A 26 -8.96 4.78 30.28
N SER A 27 -9.19 5.01 28.98
CA SER A 27 -9.21 3.95 27.96
C SER A 27 -7.87 3.24 27.90
N ALA A 28 -7.85 1.90 27.85
CA ALA A 28 -6.61 1.15 27.64
C ALA A 28 -5.97 1.44 26.26
N PRO A 29 -6.68 1.35 25.12
CA PRO A 29 -6.12 1.75 23.83
C PRO A 29 -5.91 3.27 23.75
N VAL A 30 -4.86 3.68 23.04
CA VAL A 30 -4.57 5.08 22.68
C VAL A 30 -5.59 5.61 21.66
N GLY A 31 -6.01 4.76 20.71
CA GLY A 31 -6.85 5.15 19.58
C GLY A 31 -6.12 6.15 18.69
N ARG A 32 -6.85 7.12 18.13
CA ARG A 32 -6.25 8.26 17.45
C ARG A 32 -5.90 9.34 18.49
N GLU A 33 -4.66 9.38 18.98
CA GLU A 33 -4.21 10.31 20.02
C GLU A 33 -4.30 11.77 19.56
N ALA A 34 -3.80 12.05 18.36
CA ALA A 34 -3.78 13.39 17.76
C ALA A 34 -5.09 13.76 17.04
N ASN A 35 -6.19 13.03 17.29
CA ASN A 35 -7.42 13.20 16.51
C ASN A 35 -8.05 14.59 16.70
N LYS A 36 -7.86 15.21 17.86
CA LYS A 36 -8.40 16.56 18.12
C LYS A 36 -7.83 17.56 17.12
N GLU A 37 -6.51 17.57 16.94
CA GLU A 37 -5.82 18.43 15.98
C GLU A 37 -6.10 17.97 14.54
N TYR A 38 -6.10 16.67 14.26
CA TYR A 38 -6.45 16.15 12.93
C TYR A 38 -7.83 16.59 12.45
N LEU A 39 -8.84 16.55 13.32
CA LEU A 39 -10.21 16.96 13.00
C LEU A 39 -10.35 18.48 12.80
N ALA A 40 -9.53 19.28 13.49
CA ALA A 40 -9.56 20.73 13.41
C ALA A 40 -8.76 21.27 12.22
N ASP A 41 -7.54 20.75 12.03
CA ASP A 41 -6.52 21.34 11.15
C ASP A 41 -6.24 20.48 9.91
N GLY A 42 -6.69 19.22 9.91
CA GLY A 42 -6.51 18.27 8.82
C GLY A 42 -5.16 17.53 8.84
N PHE A 43 -4.40 17.61 9.93
CA PHE A 43 -3.17 16.85 10.13
C PHE A 43 -2.90 16.60 11.63
N ALA A 44 -2.21 15.51 11.95
CA ALA A 44 -1.64 15.27 13.27
C ALA A 44 -0.29 16.02 13.39
N PRO A 45 -0.08 16.86 14.40
CA PRO A 45 1.16 17.60 14.54
C PRO A 45 2.28 16.72 15.09
N TYR A 46 3.49 16.93 14.59
CA TYR A 46 4.71 16.43 15.19
C TYR A 46 5.18 17.38 16.31
N VAL A 47 5.31 16.86 17.52
CA VAL A 47 5.70 17.62 18.72
C VAL A 47 6.83 16.90 19.43
N LYS A 48 8.06 17.26 19.04
CA LYS A 48 9.29 16.71 19.59
C LYS A 48 9.33 16.80 21.13
N ASP A 49 9.78 15.71 21.75
CA ASP A 49 9.94 15.58 23.21
C ASP A 49 8.65 15.78 24.03
N ARG A 50 7.46 15.65 23.40
CA ARG A 50 6.19 15.69 24.12
C ARG A 50 6.10 14.50 25.08
N PRO A 51 5.79 14.71 26.38
CA PRO A 51 5.54 13.61 27.29
C PRO A 51 4.36 12.75 26.81
N HIS A 52 4.59 11.44 26.72
CA HIS A 52 3.54 10.50 26.33
C HIS A 52 2.47 10.40 27.41
N ALA A 53 1.20 10.38 26.99
CA ALA A 53 0.09 10.19 27.90
C ALA A 53 0.00 8.75 28.42
N LYS A 54 0.48 7.77 27.64
CA LYS A 54 0.47 6.33 27.92
C LYS A 54 1.78 5.70 27.44
N PRO A 55 2.20 4.54 27.98
CA PRO A 55 3.36 3.81 27.44
C PRO A 55 3.13 3.35 26.00
N GLY A 56 4.18 3.36 25.19
CA GLY A 56 4.14 2.95 23.78
C GLY A 56 4.30 4.13 22.84
N ASP A 57 3.94 3.93 21.56
CA ASP A 57 4.09 4.95 20.54
C ASP A 57 3.04 6.06 20.66
N SER A 58 3.39 7.25 20.18
CA SER A 58 2.54 8.44 20.19
C SER A 58 2.40 9.00 18.78
N ASP A 59 1.17 9.38 18.40
CA ASP A 59 0.94 10.07 17.12
C ASP A 59 1.69 11.40 17.06
N TYR A 60 1.98 12.02 18.21
CA TYR A 60 2.72 13.28 18.26
C TYR A 60 4.22 13.11 17.99
N ASP A 61 4.78 11.91 18.10
CA ASP A 61 6.14 11.61 17.64
C ASP A 61 6.18 11.37 16.13
N HIS A 62 5.06 10.96 15.55
CA HIS A 62 4.94 10.46 14.18
C HIS A 62 3.79 11.12 13.40
N GLY A 63 3.60 12.43 13.61
CA GLY A 63 2.42 13.14 13.09
C GLY A 63 2.24 13.09 11.58
N ALA A 64 3.33 12.99 10.80
CA ALA A 64 3.24 12.88 9.35
C ALA A 64 2.70 11.52 8.91
N SER A 65 3.24 10.40 9.44
CA SER A 65 2.72 9.06 9.13
C SER A 65 1.30 8.88 9.66
N ALA A 66 1.01 9.34 10.88
CA ALA A 66 -0.35 9.30 11.45
C ALA A 66 -1.36 10.04 10.55
N THR A 67 -0.98 11.21 9.99
CA THR A 67 -1.84 11.95 9.05
C THR A 67 -2.15 11.14 7.78
N LEU A 68 -1.16 10.45 7.21
CA LEU A 68 -1.34 9.61 6.03
C LEU A 68 -2.26 8.41 6.32
N GLU A 69 -2.01 7.72 7.43
CA GLU A 69 -2.79 6.56 7.87
C GLU A 69 -4.23 6.92 8.22
N TYR A 70 -4.45 8.07 8.86
CA TYR A 70 -5.80 8.55 9.17
C TYR A 70 -6.56 8.91 7.90
N ALA A 71 -5.90 9.58 6.94
CA ALA A 71 -6.51 9.90 5.65
C ALA A 71 -6.91 8.63 4.88
N LEU A 72 -6.04 7.61 4.88
CA LEU A 72 -6.37 6.31 4.29
C LEU A 72 -7.54 5.62 5.02
N SER A 73 -7.51 5.61 6.34
CA SER A 73 -8.56 5.02 7.17
C SER A 73 -9.91 5.73 6.98
N ASP A 74 -9.91 7.05 6.87
CA ASP A 74 -11.12 7.85 6.60
C ASP A 74 -11.66 7.51 5.20
N ALA A 75 -10.80 7.32 4.19
CA ALA A 75 -11.25 6.87 2.87
C ALA A 75 -12.01 5.53 2.93
N MET A 76 -11.50 4.55 3.69
CA MET A 76 -12.18 3.26 3.85
C MET A 76 -13.50 3.37 4.61
N LEU A 77 -13.53 4.20 5.65
CA LEU A 77 -14.75 4.43 6.41
C LEU A 77 -15.80 5.20 5.57
N GLY A 78 -15.37 6.08 4.67
CA GLY A 78 -16.21 6.75 3.69
C GLY A 78 -16.89 5.76 2.74
N GLN A 79 -16.14 4.80 2.19
CA GLN A 79 -16.70 3.73 1.36
C GLN A 79 -17.74 2.88 2.13
N MET A 80 -17.43 2.51 3.38
CA MET A 80 -18.38 1.78 4.22
C MET A 80 -19.65 2.61 4.52
N ALA A 81 -19.50 3.91 4.79
CA ALA A 81 -20.62 4.82 5.03
C ALA A 81 -21.53 4.92 3.79
N GLU A 82 -20.94 5.04 2.60
CA GLU A 82 -21.68 5.08 1.33
C GLU A 82 -22.48 3.78 1.11
N GLU A 83 -21.86 2.62 1.29
CA GLU A 83 -22.54 1.32 1.13
C GLU A 83 -23.69 1.09 2.12
N LEU A 84 -23.64 1.73 3.29
CA LEU A 84 -24.68 1.67 4.33
C LEU A 84 -25.74 2.78 4.21
N GLY A 85 -25.59 3.73 3.29
CA GLY A 85 -26.52 4.85 3.09
C GLY A 85 -26.34 6.00 4.09
N HIS A 86 -25.17 6.13 4.71
CA HIS A 86 -24.80 7.26 5.56
C HIS A 86 -24.15 8.38 4.74
N ASP A 87 -24.88 8.92 3.75
CA ASP A 87 -24.36 9.84 2.71
C ASP A 87 -23.61 11.07 3.27
N ALA A 88 -24.09 11.64 4.37
CA ALA A 88 -23.46 12.79 5.01
C ALA A 88 -22.08 12.43 5.60
N ASP A 89 -21.97 11.25 6.20
CA ASP A 89 -20.71 10.75 6.73
C ASP A 89 -19.77 10.32 5.61
N ALA A 90 -20.29 9.67 4.57
CA ALA A 90 -19.52 9.32 3.37
C ALA A 90 -18.85 10.56 2.76
N LYS A 91 -19.62 11.62 2.49
CA LYS A 91 -19.08 12.88 1.97
C LYS A 91 -17.98 13.47 2.87
N ARG A 92 -18.24 13.51 4.18
CA ARG A 92 -17.28 14.07 5.16
C ARG A 92 -15.98 13.26 5.20
N TYR A 93 -16.06 11.94 5.12
CA TYR A 93 -14.89 11.07 5.11
C TYR A 93 -14.12 11.12 3.78
N THR A 94 -14.79 11.26 2.64
CA THR A 94 -14.15 11.55 1.35
C THR A 94 -13.37 12.88 1.40
N GLU A 95 -13.91 13.92 2.03
CA GLU A 95 -13.20 15.19 2.23
C GLU A 95 -11.96 15.01 3.12
N ARG A 96 -12.06 14.26 4.22
CA ARG A 96 -10.91 13.97 5.12
C ARG A 96 -9.89 13.03 4.49
N ALA A 97 -10.29 12.15 3.59
CA ALA A 97 -9.39 11.27 2.85
C ALA A 97 -8.34 12.04 2.04
N GLN A 98 -8.58 13.32 1.76
CA GLN A 98 -7.67 14.24 1.06
C GLN A 98 -6.68 14.95 2.01
N ASN A 99 -6.72 14.69 3.32
CA ASN A 99 -5.86 15.33 4.31
C ASN A 99 -4.37 15.03 4.12
N TYR A 100 -3.99 13.97 3.42
CA TYR A 100 -2.59 13.72 3.03
C TYR A 100 -1.96 14.92 2.29
N ARG A 101 -2.77 15.70 1.56
CA ARG A 101 -2.34 16.91 0.86
C ARG A 101 -1.90 18.02 1.81
N LYS A 102 -2.39 18.03 3.05
CA LYS A 102 -2.06 19.05 4.05
C LYS A 102 -0.59 19.01 4.41
N ILE A 103 0.03 17.84 4.39
CA ILE A 103 1.43 17.65 4.76
C ILE A 103 2.36 17.52 3.55
N PHE A 104 1.88 17.78 2.33
CA PHE A 104 2.76 17.82 1.15
C PHE A 104 3.47 19.18 1.04
N ASP A 105 4.79 19.17 1.19
CA ASP A 105 5.62 20.37 1.04
C ASP A 105 6.09 20.48 -0.40
N SER A 106 5.53 21.42 -1.16
CA SER A 106 5.91 21.64 -2.56
C SER A 106 7.36 22.10 -2.75
N SER A 107 8.03 22.62 -1.71
CA SER A 107 9.42 23.05 -1.80
C SER A 107 10.41 21.88 -1.81
N THR A 108 10.06 20.76 -1.18
CA THR A 108 10.84 19.51 -1.21
C THR A 108 10.25 18.51 -2.21
N GLY A 109 8.94 18.64 -2.51
CA GLY A 109 8.20 17.70 -3.33
C GLY A 109 7.84 16.41 -2.61
N PHE A 110 7.85 16.38 -1.28
CA PHE A 110 7.58 15.21 -0.43
C PHE A 110 6.58 15.55 0.69
N PHE A 111 6.01 14.51 1.30
CA PHE A 111 5.31 14.67 2.57
C PHE A 111 6.29 15.04 3.68
N ARG A 112 5.89 15.96 4.56
CA ARG A 112 6.75 16.50 5.60
C ARG A 112 5.93 16.85 6.83
N ALA A 113 6.48 16.54 8.01
CA ALA A 113 5.83 16.82 9.28
C ALA A 113 5.51 18.31 9.45
N ARG A 114 4.40 18.58 10.14
CA ARG A 114 4.02 19.93 10.59
C ARG A 114 4.02 19.99 12.10
N ASP A 115 4.48 21.09 12.66
CA ASP A 115 4.43 21.31 14.11
C ASP A 115 3.05 21.78 14.58
N ALA A 116 2.91 22.01 15.89
CA ALA A 116 1.66 22.48 16.50
C ALA A 116 1.23 23.90 16.05
N SER A 117 2.10 24.69 15.41
CA SER A 117 1.74 25.96 14.77
C SER A 117 1.24 25.77 13.34
N GLY A 118 1.38 24.56 12.79
CA GLY A 118 1.08 24.21 11.42
C GLY A 118 2.21 24.50 10.43
N ALA A 119 3.38 24.94 10.88
CA ALA A 119 4.53 25.13 10.01
C ALA A 119 5.19 23.77 9.66
N PHE A 120 5.71 23.63 8.45
CA PHE A 120 6.56 22.49 8.11
C PHE A 120 7.82 22.50 8.98
N THR A 121 8.17 21.33 9.53
CA THR A 121 9.28 21.18 10.47
C THR A 121 10.17 20.00 10.10
N GLY A 122 11.28 19.82 10.83
CA GLY A 122 12.32 18.85 10.52
C GLY A 122 13.18 19.23 9.31
N PRO A 123 14.19 18.39 8.99
CA PRO A 123 15.06 18.59 7.82
C PRO A 123 14.28 18.68 6.50
N ALA A 124 14.82 19.43 5.55
CA ALA A 124 14.27 19.51 4.19
C ALA A 124 14.66 18.32 3.32
N ASP A 125 15.71 17.59 3.70
CA ASP A 125 16.10 16.34 3.05
C ASP A 125 15.08 15.24 3.42
N PRO A 126 14.31 14.71 2.46
CA PRO A 126 13.32 13.67 2.72
C PRO A 126 13.92 12.35 3.21
N ALA A 127 15.22 12.10 3.01
CA ALA A 127 15.91 10.93 3.55
C ALA A 127 16.23 11.07 5.05
N GLN A 128 16.17 12.29 5.58
CA GLN A 128 16.39 12.62 7.00
C GLN A 128 15.12 13.17 7.67
N SER A 129 13.96 12.81 7.13
CA SER A 129 12.67 13.33 7.58
C SER A 129 12.38 12.98 9.03
N GLU A 130 11.77 13.91 9.77
CA GLU A 130 11.19 13.65 11.09
C GLU A 130 9.67 13.46 10.99
N GLY A 131 9.05 12.88 12.02
CA GLY A 131 7.60 12.75 12.15
C GLY A 131 6.98 11.57 11.40
N PHE A 132 7.78 10.59 10.98
CA PHE A 132 7.33 9.31 10.41
C PHE A 132 7.67 8.17 11.37
N HIS A 133 6.86 7.11 11.39
CA HIS A 133 7.10 5.93 12.21
C HIS A 133 7.77 4.83 11.38
N GLU A 134 8.95 4.40 11.81
CA GLU A 134 9.78 3.36 11.17
C GLU A 134 10.00 3.59 9.67
N GLY A 135 10.23 4.84 9.29
CA GLY A 135 10.53 5.14 7.91
C GLY A 135 10.78 6.60 7.64
N THR A 136 11.06 6.91 6.38
CA THR A 136 11.32 8.25 5.89
C THR A 136 10.17 8.75 5.00
N SER A 137 10.22 10.05 4.64
CA SER A 137 9.34 10.64 3.64
C SER A 137 9.40 9.90 2.29
N TRP A 138 10.53 9.26 1.94
CA TRP A 138 10.65 8.47 0.72
C TRP A 138 9.78 7.21 0.76
N GLN A 139 9.75 6.53 1.90
CA GLN A 139 9.02 5.29 2.09
C GLN A 139 7.51 5.56 2.20
N TYR A 140 7.13 6.56 3.01
CA TYR A 140 5.73 6.97 3.16
C TYR A 140 5.16 7.72 1.94
N GLN A 141 5.96 8.12 0.96
CA GLN A 141 5.47 8.80 -0.26
C GLN A 141 4.38 8.00 -0.98
N TRP A 142 4.41 6.68 -0.85
CA TRP A 142 3.54 5.76 -1.58
C TRP A 142 2.30 5.34 -0.78
N LEU A 143 2.16 5.77 0.49
CA LEU A 143 1.03 5.46 1.37
C LEU A 143 -0.19 6.36 1.08
N VAL A 144 -0.62 6.39 -0.19
CA VAL A 144 -1.86 7.05 -0.63
C VAL A 144 -2.66 6.17 -1.60
N PRO A 145 -2.89 4.86 -1.28
CA PRO A 145 -3.55 3.96 -2.22
C PRO A 145 -5.02 4.35 -2.50
N GLN A 146 -5.64 5.16 -1.63
CA GLN A 146 -6.96 5.72 -1.85
C GLN A 146 -7.03 6.70 -3.04
N ASP A 147 -5.93 7.40 -3.35
CA ASP A 147 -5.89 8.47 -4.36
C ASP A 147 -4.51 8.58 -5.02
N LEU A 148 -4.06 7.48 -5.65
CA LEU A 148 -2.79 7.46 -6.39
C LEU A 148 -2.72 8.51 -7.50
N PRO A 149 -3.75 8.75 -8.34
CA PRO A 149 -3.73 9.84 -9.32
C PRO A 149 -3.50 11.21 -8.65
N GLY A 150 -4.13 11.46 -7.51
CA GLY A 150 -3.96 12.67 -6.73
C GLY A 150 -2.55 12.85 -6.17
N MET A 151 -1.91 11.77 -5.69
CA MET A 151 -0.53 11.75 -5.23
C MET A 151 0.46 11.96 -6.39
N VAL A 152 0.27 11.26 -7.52
CA VAL A 152 1.05 11.45 -8.75
C VAL A 152 0.96 12.90 -9.24
N GLY A 153 -0.21 13.52 -9.14
CA GLY A 153 -0.41 14.94 -9.43
C GLY A 153 0.43 15.87 -8.55
N LEU A 154 0.60 15.56 -7.26
CA LEU A 154 1.46 16.34 -6.35
C LEU A 154 2.94 16.23 -6.73
N ILE A 155 3.39 15.06 -7.19
CA ILE A 155 4.76 14.85 -7.67
C ILE A 155 5.04 15.63 -8.97
N GLY A 156 3.99 15.96 -9.73
CA GLY A 156 4.09 16.67 -11.00
C GLY A 156 3.77 15.81 -12.23
N GLY A 157 3.11 14.66 -12.03
CA GLY A 157 2.62 13.80 -13.10
C GLY A 157 3.35 12.46 -13.21
N THR A 158 2.84 11.61 -14.09
CA THR A 158 3.22 10.19 -14.21
C THR A 158 4.71 9.99 -14.49
N ASP A 159 5.32 10.81 -15.34
CA ASP A 159 6.75 10.66 -15.69
C ASP A 159 7.66 10.93 -14.49
N LEU A 160 7.38 11.99 -13.72
CA LEU A 160 8.15 12.31 -12.52
C LEU A 160 7.91 11.30 -11.39
N ALA A 161 6.68 10.80 -11.26
CA ALA A 161 6.37 9.71 -10.34
C ALA A 161 7.15 8.42 -10.69
N ASN A 162 7.20 8.04 -11.97
CA ASN A 162 7.98 6.89 -12.43
C ASN A 162 9.49 7.09 -12.22
N GLN A 163 10.04 8.28 -12.49
CA GLN A 163 11.45 8.57 -12.19
C GLN A 163 11.77 8.47 -10.70
N ARG A 164 10.84 8.92 -9.84
CA ARG A 164 10.98 8.80 -8.39
C ARG A 164 10.90 7.35 -7.92
N LEU A 165 9.95 6.56 -8.44
CA LEU A 165 9.89 5.11 -8.18
C LEU A 165 11.18 4.42 -8.66
N ASP A 166 11.69 4.76 -9.84
CA ASP A 166 12.93 4.17 -10.37
C ASP A 166 14.12 4.45 -9.46
N SER A 167 14.22 5.68 -8.94
CA SER A 167 15.23 6.05 -7.96
C SER A 167 15.06 5.31 -6.63
N PHE A 168 13.82 5.26 -6.13
CA PHE A 168 13.45 4.61 -4.88
C PHE A 168 13.75 3.10 -4.88
N PHE A 169 13.48 2.41 -5.99
CA PHE A 169 13.77 0.98 -6.14
C PHE A 169 15.18 0.69 -6.65
N ALA A 170 16.01 1.71 -6.89
CA ALA A 170 17.30 1.56 -7.57
C ALA A 170 17.18 0.74 -8.87
N TYR A 171 16.19 1.06 -9.71
CA TYR A 171 15.72 0.21 -10.80
C TYR A 171 16.83 -0.16 -11.81
N ASP A 172 17.76 0.76 -12.10
CA ASP A 172 18.91 0.51 -13.00
C ASP A 172 19.89 -0.56 -12.47
N GLN A 173 19.96 -0.73 -11.15
CA GLN A 173 20.76 -1.77 -10.49
C GLN A 173 19.93 -3.05 -10.40
N LEU A 174 18.65 -2.90 -10.05
CA LEU A 174 17.68 -3.99 -9.93
C LEU A 174 17.62 -4.86 -11.17
N VAL A 175 17.49 -4.26 -12.36
CA VAL A 175 17.39 -5.02 -13.62
C VAL A 175 18.68 -5.74 -14.01
N LYS A 176 19.83 -5.38 -13.41
CA LYS A 176 21.12 -6.02 -13.66
C LYS A 176 21.37 -7.19 -12.71
N ASP A 177 21.04 -7.01 -11.44
CA ASP A 177 21.20 -8.03 -10.39
C ASP A 177 20.11 -7.84 -9.32
N PRO A 178 18.95 -8.50 -9.50
CA PRO A 178 17.80 -8.32 -8.60
C PRO A 178 18.11 -8.72 -7.16
N ALA A 179 18.74 -9.88 -6.97
CA ALA A 179 19.01 -10.43 -5.65
C ALA A 179 20.08 -9.63 -4.90
N LYS A 180 21.10 -9.13 -5.62
CA LYS A 180 22.11 -8.26 -5.01
C LYS A 180 21.53 -6.90 -4.65
N THR A 181 20.75 -6.28 -5.54
CA THR A 181 20.12 -4.99 -5.26
C THR A 181 19.21 -5.08 -4.03
N ALA A 182 18.39 -6.13 -3.96
CA ALA A 182 17.53 -6.36 -2.80
C ALA A 182 18.32 -6.53 -1.48
N ARG A 183 19.48 -7.19 -1.50
CA ARG A 183 20.27 -7.45 -0.28
C ARG A 183 21.21 -6.34 0.13
N GLU A 184 21.75 -5.58 -0.83
CA GLU A 184 22.83 -4.61 -0.57
C GLU A 184 22.38 -3.14 -0.70
N VAL A 185 21.23 -2.87 -1.33
CA VAL A 185 20.75 -1.51 -1.59
C VAL A 185 19.46 -1.20 -0.83
N TRP A 186 18.56 -2.17 -0.73
CA TRP A 186 17.28 -2.00 -0.04
C TRP A 186 17.36 -2.33 1.46
N VAL A 187 18.32 -3.17 1.84
CA VAL A 187 18.48 -3.68 3.20
C VAL A 187 19.77 -3.11 3.80
N ASN A 188 19.62 -2.15 4.72
CA ASN A 188 20.74 -1.53 5.43
C ASN A 188 21.06 -2.19 6.79
N GLY A 189 20.15 -3.06 7.26
CA GLY A 189 20.22 -3.77 8.53
C GLY A 189 18.80 -4.15 8.97
N PRO A 190 18.63 -5.13 9.88
CA PRO A 190 17.32 -5.66 10.24
C PRO A 190 16.37 -4.65 10.92
N TYR A 191 16.90 -3.53 11.42
CA TYR A 191 16.13 -2.49 12.14
C TYR A 191 16.56 -1.06 11.75
N ASP A 192 17.27 -0.88 10.63
CA ASP A 192 17.70 0.44 10.17
C ASP A 192 16.65 1.06 9.23
N TYR A 193 15.50 1.40 9.81
CA TYR A 193 14.34 1.84 9.04
C TYR A 193 14.38 3.33 8.64
N TYR A 194 15.14 4.16 9.34
CA TYR A 194 15.04 5.63 9.25
C TYR A 194 16.11 6.29 8.37
N ASN A 195 17.05 5.53 7.81
CA ASN A 195 18.19 6.07 7.08
C ASN A 195 18.21 5.60 5.62
N ALA A 196 17.10 5.76 4.92
CA ALA A 196 16.97 5.32 3.54
C ALA A 196 16.14 6.29 2.67
N ASP A 197 16.68 6.58 1.49
CA ASP A 197 15.96 7.13 0.34
C ASP A 197 15.57 6.00 -0.65
N LYS A 198 15.54 4.76 -0.16
CA LYS A 198 15.31 3.54 -0.91
C LYS A 198 14.18 2.73 -0.29
N TYR A 199 13.63 1.85 -1.11
CA TYR A 199 12.66 0.84 -0.70
C TYR A 199 13.24 -0.08 0.37
N ASN A 200 12.46 -0.35 1.41
CA ASN A 200 12.77 -1.35 2.41
C ASN A 200 11.67 -2.44 2.46
N PRO A 201 11.88 -3.61 1.83
CA PRO A 201 10.91 -4.71 1.83
C PRO A 201 10.74 -5.39 3.21
N GLN A 202 11.47 -4.97 4.24
CA GLN A 202 11.37 -5.49 5.60
C GLN A 202 10.35 -4.75 6.46
N ASN A 203 9.72 -3.70 5.93
CA ASN A 203 8.88 -2.81 6.71
C ASN A 203 7.53 -2.55 6.03
N GLU A 204 6.49 -2.44 6.83
CA GLU A 204 5.09 -2.39 6.40
C GLU A 204 4.72 -1.21 5.51
N PRO A 205 5.19 0.03 5.77
CA PRO A 205 4.81 1.20 4.95
C PRO A 205 5.16 1.03 3.47
N ASP A 206 6.19 0.22 3.20
CA ASP A 206 6.77 0.04 1.88
C ASP A 206 6.12 -1.10 1.09
N LEU A 207 5.43 -2.05 1.73
CA LEU A 207 4.95 -3.29 1.10
C LEU A 207 4.02 -3.08 -0.11
N ILE A 208 3.33 -1.93 -0.16
CA ILE A 208 2.42 -1.56 -1.24
C ILE A 208 3.13 -0.79 -2.38
N ALA A 209 4.29 -0.19 -2.11
CA ALA A 209 4.98 0.69 -3.04
C ALA A 209 5.26 0.06 -4.42
N PRO A 210 5.69 -1.23 -4.55
CA PRO A 210 5.94 -1.85 -5.85
C PRO A 210 4.72 -1.84 -6.78
N TYR A 211 3.52 -1.88 -6.20
CA TYR A 211 2.26 -1.91 -6.92
C TYR A 211 1.82 -0.54 -7.44
N THR A 212 2.51 0.55 -7.05
CA THR A 212 2.27 1.88 -7.62
C THR A 212 2.48 1.90 -9.13
N TYR A 213 3.42 1.10 -9.65
CA TYR A 213 3.67 0.96 -11.09
C TYR A 213 2.46 0.42 -11.88
N LEU A 214 1.55 -0.32 -11.24
CA LEU A 214 0.30 -0.76 -11.84
C LEU A 214 -0.62 0.42 -12.18
N SER A 215 -0.43 1.56 -11.50
CA SER A 215 -1.22 2.78 -11.66
C SER A 215 -0.53 3.85 -12.51
N THR A 216 0.77 3.70 -12.77
CA THR A 216 1.57 4.67 -13.56
C THR A 216 1.94 4.15 -14.95
N GLY A 217 1.28 3.08 -15.41
CA GLY A 217 1.39 2.53 -16.77
C GLY A 217 2.65 1.71 -17.04
N GLN A 218 3.36 1.26 -15.99
CA GLN A 218 4.60 0.47 -16.13
C GLN A 218 4.53 -0.86 -15.35
N PRO A 219 3.49 -1.70 -15.53
CA PRO A 219 3.25 -2.87 -14.68
C PRO A 219 4.36 -3.93 -14.72
N TRP A 220 5.18 -3.97 -15.78
CA TRP A 220 6.35 -4.84 -15.81
C TRP A 220 7.35 -4.52 -14.69
N LYS A 221 7.44 -3.25 -14.26
CA LYS A 221 8.31 -2.85 -13.16
C LYS A 221 7.82 -3.35 -11.80
N THR A 222 6.50 -3.46 -11.59
CA THR A 222 5.96 -4.17 -10.41
C THR A 222 6.48 -5.60 -10.37
N THR A 223 6.49 -6.29 -11.51
CA THR A 223 7.00 -7.67 -11.59
C THR A 223 8.48 -7.73 -11.19
N ASP A 224 9.32 -6.86 -11.74
CA ASP A 224 10.75 -6.84 -11.42
C ASP A 224 11.02 -6.59 -9.93
N VAL A 225 10.35 -5.59 -9.35
CA VAL A 225 10.54 -5.20 -7.94
C VAL A 225 10.03 -6.31 -7.01
N VAL A 226 8.84 -6.84 -7.26
CA VAL A 226 8.26 -7.92 -6.44
C VAL A 226 9.12 -9.17 -6.50
N HIS A 227 9.55 -9.59 -7.69
CA HIS A 227 10.39 -10.79 -7.86
C HIS A 227 11.74 -10.62 -7.16
N ALA A 228 12.34 -9.44 -7.22
CA ALA A 228 13.57 -9.15 -6.49
C ALA A 228 13.38 -9.20 -4.96
N ALA A 229 12.31 -8.60 -4.45
CA ALA A 229 12.01 -8.60 -3.02
C ALA A 229 11.74 -10.03 -2.50
N LEU A 230 11.09 -10.88 -3.29
CA LEU A 230 10.86 -12.30 -2.94
C LEU A 230 12.18 -13.08 -2.74
N THR A 231 13.31 -12.65 -3.33
CA THR A 231 14.63 -13.30 -3.11
C THR A 231 15.19 -13.14 -1.70
N LEU A 232 14.59 -12.27 -0.89
CA LEU A 232 14.92 -12.09 0.53
C LEU A 232 14.26 -13.15 1.42
N PHE A 233 13.22 -13.83 0.92
CA PHE A 233 12.54 -14.91 1.62
C PHE A 233 13.20 -16.25 1.27
N THR A 234 13.76 -16.94 2.26
CA THR A 234 14.40 -18.25 2.06
C THR A 234 13.91 -19.27 3.09
N ASP A 235 14.21 -20.55 2.88
CA ASP A 235 13.86 -21.65 3.79
C ASP A 235 14.87 -21.85 4.94
N THR A 236 15.76 -20.88 5.15
CA THR A 236 16.79 -20.92 6.20
C THR A 236 16.29 -20.28 7.50
N PRO A 237 16.93 -20.53 8.66
CA PRO A 237 16.56 -19.90 9.93
C PRO A 237 16.61 -18.36 9.93
N THR A 238 17.34 -17.77 8.99
CA THR A 238 17.42 -16.31 8.75
C THR A 238 16.72 -15.92 7.45
N GLY A 239 15.73 -16.71 7.01
CA GLY A 239 15.05 -16.57 5.73
C GLY A 239 14.02 -15.47 5.65
N MET A 240 14.14 -14.47 6.51
CA MET A 240 13.42 -13.21 6.48
C MET A 240 14.38 -12.15 7.02
N THR A 241 14.33 -10.96 6.44
CA THR A 241 15.36 -9.95 6.71
C THR A 241 14.96 -8.91 7.76
N GLY A 242 13.68 -8.92 8.19
CA GLY A 242 13.13 -8.15 9.32
C GLY A 242 12.14 -8.99 10.15
N ASN A 243 11.27 -8.32 10.90
CA ASN A 243 10.20 -8.95 11.65
C ASN A 243 9.13 -9.55 10.72
N ASP A 244 8.41 -10.58 11.16
CA ASP A 244 7.26 -11.12 10.42
C ASP A 244 5.96 -10.35 10.71
N ASP A 245 5.94 -9.59 11.80
CA ASP A 245 4.83 -8.76 12.27
C ASP A 245 3.48 -9.46 12.23
N LEU A 246 3.44 -10.56 12.99
CA LEU A 246 2.25 -11.40 13.17
C LEU A 246 1.67 -11.94 11.85
N GLY A 247 2.56 -12.19 10.88
CA GLY A 247 2.22 -12.76 9.57
C GLY A 247 2.08 -11.74 8.45
N THR A 248 2.36 -10.46 8.69
CA THR A 248 2.30 -9.40 7.67
C THR A 248 3.28 -9.68 6.53
N MET A 249 4.56 -9.90 6.84
CA MET A 249 5.58 -10.20 5.82
C MET A 249 5.32 -11.56 5.16
N SER A 250 4.96 -12.58 5.93
CA SER A 250 4.58 -13.90 5.40
C SER A 250 3.39 -13.83 4.45
N ALA A 251 2.35 -13.04 4.77
CA ALA A 251 1.18 -12.86 3.92
C ALA A 251 1.55 -12.11 2.63
N TRP A 252 2.39 -11.09 2.73
CA TRP A 252 2.91 -10.38 1.55
C TRP A 252 3.66 -11.33 0.62
N ASN A 253 4.54 -12.18 1.15
CA ASN A 253 5.28 -13.19 0.39
C ASN A 253 4.33 -14.17 -0.33
N VAL A 254 3.35 -14.73 0.40
CA VAL A 254 2.37 -15.67 -0.18
C VAL A 254 1.55 -15.03 -1.29
N LEU A 255 0.95 -13.86 -1.03
CA LEU A 255 0.06 -13.19 -1.99
C LEU A 255 0.82 -12.70 -3.22
N SER A 256 2.01 -12.11 -3.03
CA SER A 256 2.86 -11.66 -4.12
C SER A 256 3.39 -12.83 -4.96
N SER A 257 3.72 -13.96 -4.34
CA SER A 257 4.12 -15.19 -5.05
C SER A 257 2.99 -15.77 -5.92
N ILE A 258 1.73 -15.60 -5.51
CA ILE A 258 0.54 -15.99 -6.28
C ILE A 258 0.26 -15.01 -7.43
N GLY A 259 0.83 -13.81 -7.40
CA GLY A 259 0.59 -12.75 -8.39
C GLY A 259 -0.70 -11.96 -8.16
N ILE A 260 -1.27 -12.00 -6.96
CA ILE A 260 -2.49 -11.27 -6.58
C ILE A 260 -2.29 -10.62 -5.21
N PHE A 261 -2.35 -9.30 -5.13
CA PHE A 261 -2.10 -8.55 -3.89
C PHE A 261 -3.15 -7.44 -3.64
N PRO A 262 -3.59 -7.18 -2.39
CA PRO A 262 -4.51 -6.09 -2.09
C PRO A 262 -3.81 -4.72 -2.20
N VAL A 263 -4.06 -4.00 -3.29
CA VAL A 263 -3.38 -2.73 -3.62
C VAL A 263 -4.15 -1.49 -3.15
N GLN A 264 -5.33 -1.68 -2.57
CA GLN A 264 -6.11 -0.64 -1.92
C GLN A 264 -6.75 -1.26 -0.67
N PRO A 265 -5.99 -1.42 0.43
CA PRO A 265 -6.46 -2.11 1.63
C PRO A 265 -7.76 -1.50 2.15
N GLY A 266 -8.74 -2.35 2.49
CA GLY A 266 -10.09 -1.94 2.90
C GLY A 266 -11.11 -1.85 1.75
N THR A 267 -10.65 -1.94 0.50
CA THR A 267 -11.52 -2.06 -0.69
C THR A 267 -11.55 -3.49 -1.21
N ASP A 268 -12.19 -3.69 -2.36
CA ASP A 268 -12.29 -4.98 -3.01
C ASP A 268 -11.30 -5.14 -4.20
N THR A 269 -10.33 -4.23 -4.34
CA THR A 269 -9.35 -4.19 -5.46
C THR A 269 -8.09 -4.99 -5.18
N TRP A 270 -7.74 -5.88 -6.12
CA TRP A 270 -6.56 -6.74 -6.10
C TRP A 270 -5.68 -6.47 -7.31
N GLY A 271 -4.46 -5.97 -7.09
CA GLY A 271 -3.47 -5.77 -8.14
C GLY A 271 -2.86 -7.09 -8.60
N LEU A 272 -2.45 -7.13 -9.86
CA LEU A 272 -1.90 -8.29 -10.52
C LEU A 272 -0.42 -8.09 -10.84
N SER A 273 0.39 -9.09 -10.49
CA SER A 273 1.78 -9.23 -10.89
C SER A 273 2.01 -10.66 -11.39
N THR A 274 3.21 -10.94 -11.93
CA THR A 274 3.49 -12.29 -12.41
C THR A 274 3.69 -13.26 -11.23
N PRO A 275 2.96 -14.39 -11.19
CA PRO A 275 3.22 -15.42 -10.19
C PRO A 275 4.60 -16.04 -10.36
N VAL A 276 5.21 -16.45 -9.26
CA VAL A 276 6.50 -17.18 -9.28
C VAL A 276 6.33 -18.67 -9.59
N PHE A 277 5.10 -19.18 -9.50
CA PHE A 277 4.75 -20.56 -9.84
C PHE A 277 4.00 -20.62 -11.17
N GLU A 278 4.29 -21.64 -11.99
CA GLU A 278 3.54 -21.88 -13.23
C GLU A 278 2.05 -22.12 -12.99
N ARG A 279 1.72 -22.66 -11.81
CA ARG A 279 0.35 -22.95 -11.41
C ARG A 279 0.17 -22.88 -9.89
N VAL A 280 -0.87 -22.17 -9.47
CA VAL A 280 -1.38 -22.17 -8.10
C VAL A 280 -2.84 -22.60 -8.09
N ASP A 281 -3.19 -23.60 -7.28
CA ASP A 281 -4.57 -24.02 -7.04
C ASP A 281 -5.02 -23.63 -5.63
N LEU A 282 -5.96 -22.70 -5.56
CA LEU A 282 -6.57 -22.23 -4.31
C LEU A 282 -7.88 -22.96 -4.07
N THR A 283 -8.00 -23.60 -2.91
CA THR A 283 -9.29 -24.12 -2.41
C THR A 283 -9.93 -23.05 -1.54
N LEU A 284 -11.12 -22.58 -1.93
CA LEU A 284 -11.77 -21.43 -1.29
C LEU A 284 -13.08 -21.84 -0.64
N ASP A 285 -13.42 -21.20 0.48
CA ASP A 285 -14.70 -21.43 1.16
C ASP A 285 -15.87 -21.05 0.24
N ARG A 286 -16.73 -22.02 -0.09
CA ARG A 286 -17.89 -21.85 -0.97
C ARG A 286 -18.92 -20.84 -0.45
N LYS A 287 -18.92 -20.55 0.86
CA LYS A 287 -19.76 -19.52 1.47
C LYS A 287 -19.41 -18.13 0.95
N TYR A 288 -18.11 -17.84 0.81
CA TYR A 288 -17.61 -16.53 0.37
C TYR A 288 -17.18 -16.53 -1.11
N TYR A 289 -16.78 -17.68 -1.66
CA TYR A 289 -16.35 -17.85 -3.04
C TYR A 289 -17.13 -18.99 -3.68
N PRO A 290 -18.30 -18.73 -4.31
CA PRO A 290 -19.22 -19.78 -4.76
C PRO A 290 -18.62 -20.83 -5.71
N LYS A 291 -17.56 -20.48 -6.47
CA LYS A 291 -16.84 -21.43 -7.32
C LYS A 291 -16.06 -22.49 -6.53
N GLY A 292 -15.73 -22.18 -5.27
CA GLY A 292 -14.99 -23.02 -4.31
C GLY A 292 -13.53 -23.27 -4.65
N LYS A 293 -13.06 -22.71 -5.76
CA LYS A 293 -11.69 -22.87 -6.24
C LYS A 293 -11.31 -21.76 -7.20
N LEU A 294 -10.03 -21.42 -7.20
CA LEU A 294 -9.39 -20.53 -8.16
C LEU A 294 -8.07 -21.17 -8.61
N THR A 295 -7.84 -21.24 -9.91
CA THR A 295 -6.53 -21.62 -10.45
C THR A 295 -5.86 -20.41 -11.09
N VAL A 296 -4.65 -20.07 -10.64
CA VAL A 296 -3.79 -19.07 -11.27
C VAL A 296 -2.74 -19.80 -12.10
N ARG A 297 -2.49 -19.35 -13.34
CA ARG A 297 -1.53 -19.99 -14.27
C ARG A 297 -0.62 -18.96 -14.92
N ALA A 298 0.65 -19.30 -15.04
CA ALA A 298 1.62 -18.61 -15.88
C ALA A 298 2.61 -19.66 -16.40
N GLU A 299 2.17 -20.49 -17.34
CA GLU A 299 2.99 -21.56 -17.90
C GLU A 299 4.29 -20.99 -18.49
N GLY A 300 5.43 -21.58 -18.14
CA GLY A 300 6.75 -21.09 -18.54
C GLY A 300 7.27 -19.90 -17.73
N THR A 301 6.59 -19.47 -16.65
CA THR A 301 7.14 -18.43 -15.75
C THR A 301 8.47 -18.89 -15.16
N SER A 302 9.45 -18.00 -15.21
CA SER A 302 10.81 -18.24 -14.73
C SER A 302 11.49 -16.92 -14.41
N ASP A 303 12.71 -16.98 -13.89
CA ASP A 303 13.52 -15.79 -13.64
C ASP A 303 13.73 -14.95 -14.90
N THR A 304 13.68 -15.52 -16.11
CA THR A 304 13.82 -14.77 -17.36
C THR A 304 12.48 -14.48 -18.02
N ALA A 305 11.58 -15.45 -18.06
CA ALA A 305 10.28 -15.34 -18.73
C ALA A 305 9.17 -14.94 -17.74
N ARG A 306 9.29 -13.73 -17.17
CA ARG A 306 8.37 -13.23 -16.13
C ARG A 306 7.46 -12.10 -16.60
N TYR A 307 7.61 -11.55 -17.80
CA TYR A 307 6.81 -10.38 -18.20
C TYR A 307 5.47 -10.80 -18.79
N ILE A 308 4.37 -10.32 -18.22
CA ILE A 308 3.02 -10.59 -18.73
C ILE A 308 2.89 -10.02 -20.14
N GLN A 309 2.62 -10.90 -21.10
CA GLN A 309 2.31 -10.58 -22.50
C GLN A 309 0.81 -10.42 -22.71
N SER A 310 0.01 -11.20 -21.99
CA SER A 310 -1.45 -11.05 -21.93
C SER A 310 -1.99 -11.76 -20.69
N ALA A 311 -3.18 -11.33 -20.23
CA ALA A 311 -3.90 -11.98 -19.15
C ALA A 311 -5.33 -12.32 -19.57
N ARG A 312 -5.91 -13.36 -18.97
CA ARG A 312 -7.30 -13.78 -19.19
C ARG A 312 -7.97 -14.22 -17.90
N THR A 313 -9.26 -13.87 -17.77
CA THR A 313 -10.16 -14.45 -16.77
C THR A 313 -11.06 -15.48 -17.47
N ASP A 314 -10.91 -16.75 -17.11
CA ASP A 314 -11.48 -17.89 -17.83
C ASP A 314 -11.21 -17.84 -19.35
N ARG A 315 -12.12 -17.29 -20.16
CA ARG A 315 -11.95 -17.12 -21.62
C ARG A 315 -11.94 -15.66 -22.08
N THR A 316 -12.06 -14.71 -21.17
CA THR A 316 -12.15 -13.28 -21.49
C THR A 316 -10.78 -12.63 -21.34
N ALA A 317 -10.38 -11.80 -22.31
CA ALA A 317 -9.16 -11.00 -22.21
C ALA A 317 -9.25 -10.03 -21.03
N LEU A 318 -8.12 -9.81 -20.35
CA LEU A 318 -8.01 -8.90 -19.23
C LEU A 318 -6.88 -7.92 -19.54
N ASP A 319 -7.24 -6.66 -19.83
CA ASP A 319 -6.28 -5.62 -20.20
C ASP A 319 -5.98 -4.63 -19.05
N ARG A 320 -6.64 -4.82 -17.90
CA ARG A 320 -6.39 -4.09 -16.65
C ARG A 320 -5.41 -4.83 -15.73
N THR A 321 -4.72 -4.07 -14.89
CA THR A 321 -3.71 -4.55 -13.93
C THR A 321 -4.31 -5.00 -12.60
N TYR A 322 -5.64 -5.09 -12.50
CA TYR A 322 -6.34 -5.45 -11.26
C TYR A 322 -7.59 -6.30 -11.51
N LEU A 323 -8.09 -6.90 -10.43
CA LEU A 323 -9.40 -7.54 -10.34
C LEU A 323 -10.13 -7.04 -9.10
N THR A 324 -11.45 -7.02 -9.15
CA THR A 324 -12.30 -6.81 -7.97
C THR A 324 -12.55 -8.14 -7.25
N THR A 325 -13.02 -8.10 -6.01
CA THR A 325 -13.43 -9.31 -5.30
C THR A 325 -14.65 -9.94 -5.98
N GLY A 326 -15.51 -9.13 -6.59
CA GLY A 326 -16.59 -9.60 -7.47
C GLY A 326 -16.08 -10.46 -8.63
N ASP A 327 -15.01 -10.01 -9.31
CA ASP A 327 -14.38 -10.78 -10.38
C ASP A 327 -13.82 -12.11 -9.88
N LEU A 328 -13.05 -12.09 -8.80
CA LEU A 328 -12.43 -13.29 -8.22
C LEU A 328 -13.49 -14.32 -7.78
N ARG A 329 -14.64 -13.88 -7.27
CA ARG A 329 -15.77 -14.77 -6.91
C ARG A 329 -16.46 -15.37 -8.14
N GLY A 330 -16.39 -14.68 -9.28
CA GLY A 330 -17.05 -15.06 -10.53
C GLY A 330 -16.25 -16.03 -11.40
N LEU A 331 -14.92 -15.98 -11.32
CA LEU A 331 -14.02 -16.72 -12.21
C LEU A 331 -13.52 -18.05 -11.63
N ARG A 332 -13.06 -18.96 -12.49
CA ARG A 332 -12.36 -20.19 -12.07
C ARG A 332 -10.87 -20.17 -12.37
N ASN A 333 -10.47 -19.49 -13.44
CA ASN A 333 -9.09 -19.43 -13.89
C ASN A 333 -8.66 -17.98 -14.12
N LEU A 334 -7.50 -17.64 -13.59
CA LEU A 334 -6.72 -16.48 -13.99
C LEU A 334 -5.49 -17.02 -14.71
N SER A 335 -5.22 -16.57 -15.94
CA SER A 335 -4.12 -17.09 -16.73
C SER A 335 -3.33 -15.98 -17.38
N PHE A 336 -2.01 -16.06 -17.25
CA PHE A 336 -1.03 -15.17 -17.82
C PHE A 336 -0.25 -15.90 -18.90
N THR A 337 -0.06 -15.27 -20.05
CA THR A 337 1.01 -15.63 -20.98
C THR A 337 2.21 -14.77 -20.64
N VAL A 338 3.35 -15.38 -20.37
CA VAL A 338 4.59 -14.69 -19.98
C VAL A 338 5.63 -14.75 -21.10
N GLY A 339 6.58 -13.83 -21.07
CA GLY A 339 7.67 -13.73 -22.03
C GLY A 339 8.90 -13.07 -21.41
N GLU A 340 10.00 -13.05 -22.16
CA GLU A 340 11.31 -12.58 -21.69
C GLU A 340 11.50 -11.07 -21.73
N GLN A 341 10.58 -10.34 -22.35
CA GLN A 341 10.66 -8.88 -22.51
C GLN A 341 9.35 -8.21 -22.05
N PRO A 342 9.42 -6.99 -21.50
CA PRO A 342 8.23 -6.18 -21.22
C PRO A 342 7.30 -6.09 -22.43
N SER A 343 5.99 -6.03 -22.17
CA SER A 343 4.94 -5.93 -23.19
C SER A 343 4.08 -4.69 -22.99
N ALA A 344 3.11 -4.48 -23.88
CA ALA A 344 2.11 -3.42 -23.76
C ALA A 344 0.91 -3.79 -22.86
N TRP A 345 0.89 -4.96 -22.22
CA TRP A 345 -0.19 -5.35 -21.32
C TRP A 345 -0.26 -4.41 -20.11
N GLY A 346 -1.46 -3.93 -19.79
CA GLY A 346 -1.71 -3.11 -18.60
C GLY A 346 -1.14 -1.69 -18.65
N THR A 347 -0.75 -1.18 -19.83
CA THR A 347 -0.18 0.17 -19.98
C THR A 347 -1.19 1.24 -20.38
N GLY A 348 -2.42 0.83 -20.70
CA GLY A 348 -3.49 1.74 -21.11
C GLY A 348 -3.96 2.64 -19.96
N ALA A 349 -4.50 3.82 -20.30
CA ALA A 349 -4.96 4.81 -19.32
C ALA A 349 -6.05 4.28 -18.36
N ASP A 350 -6.88 3.34 -18.83
CA ASP A 350 -7.96 2.73 -18.04
C ASP A 350 -7.56 1.37 -17.43
N ALA A 351 -6.28 0.98 -17.54
CA ALA A 351 -5.81 -0.31 -17.02
C ALA A 351 -5.57 -0.30 -15.51
N ALA A 352 -5.31 0.88 -14.94
CA ALA A 352 -4.95 1.08 -13.55
C ALA A 352 -6.11 0.83 -12.56
N PRO A 353 -5.81 0.44 -11.31
CA PRO A 353 -6.76 0.55 -10.21
C PRO A 353 -7.40 1.95 -10.13
N PRO A 354 -8.73 2.05 -9.94
CA PRO A 354 -9.38 3.34 -9.84
C PRO A 354 -9.05 4.02 -8.51
N ALA A 355 -8.99 5.36 -8.50
CA ALA A 355 -9.03 6.13 -7.26
C ALA A 355 -10.39 5.94 -6.56
N LEU A 356 -10.38 6.03 -5.24
CA LEU A 356 -11.62 6.07 -4.48
C LEU A 356 -12.31 7.42 -4.66
N ARG A 357 -13.64 7.39 -4.62
CA ARG A 357 -14.47 8.56 -4.91
C ARG A 357 -14.86 9.35 -3.67
#